data_AF-A0A2K0UK90-F1
#
_entry.id   AF-A0A2K0UK90-F1
#
_cell.length_a   1.000
_cell.length_b   1.000
_cell.length_c   1.000
_cell.angle_alpha   90.00
_cell.angle_beta   90.00
_cell.angle_gamma   90.00
#
_symmetry.space_group_name_H-M   'P 1'
#
loop_
_entity.id
_entity.type
_entity.pdbx_description
1 polymer ?
#
loop_
_entity_poly.entity_id
_entity_poly.type
_entity_poly.pdbx_seq_one_letter_code
_entity_poly.pdbx_strand_id
1 'polypeptide(L)'
;MASYFIHEPSFDINNERLELLGALIAYGSVCSPSLALRHFGYAVQDILPRVINDLVEEDDTARRDLGVAQAFYIQLYLDYWSAICRKIEVAQASTLLGATSLHRGHHFRKENYEAPETHLCMSELSLDEQWACWIAKESMRWLAYFAMTLDASMTLARKMPPVFSYAEMGIPLPASMDL
;
A
#
# COMPACT_ATOMS: atom_id res chain seq x y z
N MET A 1 4.92 -10.10 -3.85
CA MET A 1 4.81 -8.67 -4.23
C MET A 1 4.08 -7.88 -3.14
N ALA A 2 2.92 -8.34 -2.65
CA ALA A 2 2.34 -7.81 -1.40
C ALA A 2 3.25 -8.03 -0.17
N SER A 3 4.08 -9.10 -0.21
CA SER A 3 5.09 -9.44 0.80
C SER A 3 6.17 -8.38 1.04
N TYR A 4 6.34 -7.38 0.16
CA TYR A 4 7.42 -6.40 0.32
C TYR A 4 7.09 -5.27 1.29
N PHE A 5 5.80 -4.89 1.42
CA PHE A 5 5.37 -3.79 2.29
C PHE A 5 4.49 -4.26 3.45
N ILE A 6 4.37 -5.58 3.65
CA ILE A 6 3.69 -6.20 4.79
C ILE A 6 4.71 -7.03 5.52
N HIS A 7 4.96 -6.69 6.77
CA HIS A 7 5.91 -7.42 7.62
C HIS A 7 5.26 -8.66 8.21
N GLU A 8 5.44 -9.81 7.57
CA GLU A 8 4.80 -11.09 7.94
C GLU A 8 4.98 -11.47 9.42
N PRO A 9 6.17 -11.35 10.05
CA PRO A 9 6.35 -11.76 11.45
C PRO A 9 5.55 -10.97 12.48
N SER A 10 5.17 -9.72 12.16
CA SER A 10 4.42 -8.85 13.07
C SER A 10 2.97 -8.64 12.66
N PHE A 11 2.53 -9.34 11.61
CA PHE A 11 1.18 -9.24 11.10
C PHE A 11 0.20 -10.05 11.98
N ASP A 12 -0.69 -9.36 12.69
CA ASP A 12 -1.75 -9.98 13.49
C ASP A 12 -3.13 -9.75 12.87
N ILE A 13 -3.68 -10.82 12.30
CA ILE A 13 -4.99 -10.81 11.63
C ILE A 13 -6.10 -10.22 12.53
N ASN A 14 -6.02 -10.38 13.85
CA ASN A 14 -7.07 -9.91 14.76
C ASN A 14 -7.02 -8.40 15.03
N ASN A 15 -5.88 -7.76 14.76
CA ASN A 15 -5.64 -6.35 15.03
C ASN A 15 -5.52 -5.50 13.75
N GLU A 16 -5.71 -6.11 12.59
CA GLU A 16 -5.57 -5.44 11.29
C GLU A 16 -6.89 -4.85 10.78
N ARG A 17 -6.77 -3.82 9.94
CA ARG A 17 -7.92 -3.17 9.29
C ARG A 17 -8.66 -4.15 8.38
N LEU A 18 -9.99 -4.09 8.39
CA LEU A 18 -10.84 -4.95 7.56
C LEU A 18 -10.56 -4.76 6.06
N GLU A 19 -10.25 -3.53 5.65
CA GLU A 19 -9.92 -3.16 4.28
C GLU A 19 -8.64 -3.87 3.81
N LEU A 20 -7.63 -3.91 4.68
CA LEU A 20 -6.38 -4.61 4.41
C LEU A 20 -6.59 -6.12 4.31
N LEU A 21 -7.31 -6.70 5.28
CA LEU A 21 -7.66 -8.11 5.26
C LEU A 21 -8.45 -8.48 4.00
N GLY A 22 -9.44 -7.67 3.64
CA GLY A 22 -10.21 -7.85 2.42
C GLY A 22 -9.33 -7.79 1.17
N ALA A 23 -8.39 -6.84 1.11
CA ALA A 23 -7.47 -6.71 -0.01
C ALA A 23 -6.53 -7.92 -0.14
N LEU A 24 -6.04 -8.45 1.00
CA LEU A 24 -5.22 -9.65 1.03
C LEU A 24 -5.99 -10.90 0.62
N ILE A 25 -7.24 -11.05 1.09
CA ILE A 25 -8.13 -12.14 0.70
C ILE A 25 -8.39 -12.07 -0.81
N ALA A 26 -8.68 -10.88 -1.35
CA ALA A 26 -8.88 -10.69 -2.79
C ALA A 26 -7.62 -11.08 -3.57
N TYR A 27 -6.44 -10.59 -3.15
CA TYR A 27 -5.16 -10.91 -3.77
C TYR A 27 -4.89 -12.42 -3.78
N GLY A 28 -4.95 -13.07 -2.62
CA GLY A 28 -4.73 -14.52 -2.51
C GLY A 28 -5.74 -15.34 -3.32
N SER A 29 -6.99 -14.89 -3.38
CA SER A 29 -8.05 -15.54 -4.15
C SER A 29 -7.83 -15.41 -5.67
N VAL A 30 -7.41 -14.23 -6.16
CA VAL A 30 -7.11 -13.98 -7.58
C VAL A 30 -5.88 -14.78 -8.03
N CYS A 31 -4.88 -14.93 -7.17
CA CYS A 31 -3.69 -15.75 -7.45
C CYS A 31 -3.95 -17.26 -7.39
N SER A 32 -5.12 -17.70 -6.91
CA SER A 32 -5.45 -19.11 -6.77
C SER A 32 -5.61 -19.82 -8.13
N PRO A 33 -5.20 -21.11 -8.26
CA PRO A 33 -5.46 -21.90 -9.46
C PRO A 33 -6.95 -22.22 -9.67
N SER A 34 -7.77 -22.18 -8.61
CA SER A 34 -9.20 -22.46 -8.69
C SER A 34 -9.98 -21.30 -9.30
N LEU A 35 -10.76 -21.57 -10.35
CA LEU A 35 -11.59 -20.56 -11.01
C LEU A 35 -12.65 -19.98 -10.06
N ALA A 36 -13.25 -20.82 -9.21
CA ALA A 36 -14.24 -20.37 -8.24
C ALA A 36 -13.66 -19.36 -7.24
N LEU A 37 -12.43 -19.61 -6.75
CA LEU A 37 -11.74 -18.67 -5.86
C LEU A 37 -11.36 -17.38 -6.60
N ARG A 38 -10.93 -17.45 -7.86
CA ARG A 38 -10.66 -16.23 -8.63
C ARG A 38 -11.91 -15.35 -8.79
N HIS A 39 -13.06 -15.93 -9.12
CA HIS A 39 -14.32 -15.18 -9.20
C HIS A 39 -14.70 -14.55 -7.86
N PHE A 40 -14.53 -15.27 -6.76
CA PHE A 40 -14.71 -14.73 -5.42
C PHE A 40 -13.77 -13.55 -5.15
N GLY A 41 -12.48 -13.70 -5.45
CA GLY A 41 -11.49 -12.64 -5.28
C GLY A 41 -11.82 -11.37 -6.05
N TYR A 42 -12.25 -11.50 -7.31
CA TYR A 42 -12.70 -10.36 -8.11
C TYR A 42 -13.97 -9.71 -7.56
N ALA A 43 -14.91 -10.49 -7.02
CA ALA A 43 -16.11 -9.95 -6.39
C ALA A 43 -15.77 -9.14 -5.12
N VAL A 44 -14.84 -9.63 -4.29
CA VAL A 44 -14.34 -8.88 -3.12
C VAL A 44 -13.62 -7.60 -3.56
N GLN A 45 -12.74 -7.72 -4.56
CA GLN A 45 -12.01 -6.57 -5.11
C GLN A 45 -12.95 -5.48 -5.65
N ASP A 46 -14.04 -5.85 -6.31
CA ASP A 46 -14.98 -4.86 -6.87
C ASP A 46 -15.71 -4.03 -5.78
N ILE A 47 -15.74 -4.50 -4.53
CA ILE A 47 -16.40 -3.85 -3.40
C ILE A 47 -15.43 -2.92 -2.65
N LEU A 48 -14.16 -3.32 -2.50
CA LEU A 48 -13.18 -2.63 -1.67
C LEU A 48 -12.97 -1.14 -1.99
N PRO A 49 -12.88 -0.69 -3.27
CA PRO A 49 -12.75 0.73 -3.56
C PRO A 49 -13.92 1.57 -3.03
N ARG A 50 -15.15 1.03 -2.98
CA ARG A 50 -16.29 1.76 -2.39
C ARG A 50 -16.10 1.89 -0.88
N VAL A 51 -15.82 0.79 -0.20
CA VAL A 51 -15.60 0.75 1.26
C VAL A 51 -14.47 1.70 1.68
N ILE A 52 -13.35 1.70 0.95
CA ILE A 52 -12.22 2.58 1.25
C ILE A 52 -12.60 4.07 1.05
N ASN A 53 -13.34 4.40 0.00
CA ASN A 53 -13.76 5.79 -0.22
C ASN A 53 -14.75 6.25 0.86
N ASP A 54 -15.75 5.44 1.18
CA ASP A 54 -16.72 5.73 2.23
C ASP A 54 -16.00 5.96 3.58
N LEU A 55 -15.05 5.10 3.94
CA LEU A 55 -14.24 5.23 5.15
C LEU A 55 -13.42 6.55 5.16
N VAL A 56 -12.80 6.90 4.04
CA VAL A 56 -11.97 8.11 3.93
C VAL A 56 -12.81 9.40 3.90
N GLU A 57 -14.08 9.32 3.52
CA GLU A 57 -15.02 10.44 3.62
C GLU A 57 -15.55 10.63 5.05
N GLU A 58 -15.76 9.53 5.79
CA GLU A 58 -16.24 9.55 7.17
C GLU A 58 -15.14 9.93 8.18
N ASP A 59 -13.89 9.48 7.93
CA ASP A 59 -12.76 9.66 8.84
C ASP A 59 -11.51 10.18 8.10
N ASP A 60 -11.17 11.44 8.37
CA ASP A 60 -9.96 12.08 7.83
C ASP A 60 -8.66 11.37 8.24
N THR A 61 -8.65 10.67 9.39
CA THR A 61 -7.47 9.95 9.87
C THR A 61 -7.23 8.66 9.10
N ALA A 62 -8.28 8.03 8.58
CA ALA A 62 -8.19 6.80 7.79
C ALA A 62 -7.36 6.99 6.50
N ARG A 63 -7.32 8.22 5.95
CA ARG A 63 -6.49 8.54 4.77
C ARG A 63 -4.99 8.38 5.01
N ARG A 64 -4.54 8.51 6.27
CA ARG A 64 -3.14 8.39 6.68
C ARG A 64 -2.82 7.04 7.30
N ASP A 65 -3.81 6.18 7.44
CA ASP A 65 -3.67 4.84 7.99
C ASP A 65 -2.88 3.94 7.03
N LEU A 66 -1.89 3.23 7.56
CA LEU A 66 -1.03 2.34 6.78
C LEU A 66 -1.84 1.21 6.14
N GLY A 67 -2.75 0.59 6.87
CA GLY A 67 -3.55 -0.54 6.39
C GLY A 67 -4.48 -0.12 5.26
N VAL A 68 -5.08 1.08 5.36
CA VAL A 68 -5.89 1.65 4.28
C VAL A 68 -5.05 1.94 3.03
N ALA A 69 -3.85 2.50 3.19
CA ALA A 69 -2.95 2.76 2.07
C ALA A 69 -2.47 1.46 1.41
N GLN A 70 -2.08 0.45 2.21
CA GLN A 70 -1.70 -0.88 1.71
C GLN A 70 -2.87 -1.53 0.96
N ALA A 71 -4.08 -1.52 1.54
CA ALA A 71 -5.28 -2.04 0.90
C ALA A 71 -5.51 -1.37 -0.47
N PHE A 72 -5.46 -0.04 -0.51
CA PHE A 72 -5.62 0.74 -1.73
C PHE A 72 -4.63 0.32 -2.84
N TYR A 73 -3.35 0.21 -2.51
CA TYR A 73 -2.32 -0.15 -3.50
C TYR A 73 -2.36 -1.63 -3.92
N ILE A 74 -2.77 -2.54 -3.04
CA ILE A 74 -3.04 -3.94 -3.41
C ILE A 74 -4.17 -4.00 -4.45
N GLN A 75 -5.27 -3.28 -4.20
CA GLN A 75 -6.41 -3.22 -5.13
C GLN A 75 -5.99 -2.62 -6.47
N LEU A 76 -5.26 -1.52 -6.43
CA LEU A 76 -4.76 -0.83 -7.62
C LEU A 76 -3.88 -1.77 -8.48
N TYR A 77 -2.98 -2.51 -7.84
CA TYR A 77 -2.17 -3.52 -8.50
C TYR A 77 -3.03 -4.61 -9.17
N LEU A 78 -3.98 -5.18 -8.44
CA LEU A 78 -4.85 -6.22 -8.99
C LEU A 78 -5.66 -5.73 -10.19
N ASP A 79 -6.21 -4.52 -10.15
CA ASP A 79 -6.98 -3.96 -11.26
C ASP A 79 -6.10 -3.71 -12.49
N TYR A 80 -4.88 -3.23 -12.30
CA TYR A 80 -3.92 -3.02 -13.40
C TYR A 80 -3.56 -4.29 -14.14
N TRP A 81 -3.37 -5.39 -13.43
CA TRP A 81 -2.97 -6.67 -14.01
C TRP A 81 -4.13 -7.63 -14.27
N SER A 82 -5.37 -7.16 -14.14
CA SER A 82 -6.59 -7.97 -14.35
C SER A 82 -6.88 -8.33 -15.82
N ALA A 83 -6.20 -7.67 -16.78
CA ALA A 83 -6.50 -7.73 -18.22
C ALA A 83 -7.95 -7.31 -18.60
N ILE A 84 -8.68 -6.64 -17.71
CA ILE A 84 -10.04 -6.14 -17.95
C ILE A 84 -9.96 -4.62 -18.19
N CYS A 85 -10.19 -4.17 -19.42
CA CYS A 85 -10.01 -2.75 -19.81
C CYS A 85 -10.69 -1.77 -18.85
N ARG A 86 -11.96 -2.04 -18.49
CA ARG A 86 -12.72 -1.22 -17.54
C ARG A 86 -12.01 -1.05 -16.19
N LYS A 87 -11.46 -2.13 -15.63
CA LYS A 87 -10.75 -2.10 -14.34
C LYS A 87 -9.45 -1.31 -14.45
N ILE A 88 -8.70 -1.52 -15.52
CA ILE A 88 -7.43 -0.81 -15.78
C ILE A 88 -7.68 0.70 -15.94
N GLU A 89 -8.75 1.11 -16.63
CA GLU A 89 -9.13 2.53 -16.77
C GLU A 89 -9.51 3.17 -15.43
N VAL A 90 -10.30 2.46 -14.61
CA VAL A 90 -10.66 2.93 -13.26
C VAL A 90 -9.41 3.05 -12.37
N ALA A 91 -8.56 2.02 -12.35
CA ALA A 91 -7.31 2.04 -11.59
C ALA A 91 -6.40 3.21 -12.00
N GLN A 92 -6.31 3.48 -13.28
CA GLN A 92 -5.56 4.63 -13.79
C GLN A 92 -6.09 5.94 -13.21
N ALA A 93 -7.41 6.16 -13.24
CA ALA A 93 -8.01 7.35 -12.64
C ALA A 93 -7.77 7.42 -11.12
N SER A 94 -7.87 6.28 -10.43
CA SER A 94 -7.67 6.19 -8.99
C SER A 94 -6.22 6.44 -8.55
N THR A 95 -5.22 6.23 -9.42
CA THR A 95 -3.81 6.39 -9.05
C THR A 95 -3.48 7.78 -8.52
N LEU A 96 -4.13 8.83 -9.04
CA LEU A 96 -3.97 10.19 -8.54
C LEU A 96 -4.44 10.34 -7.08
N LEU A 97 -5.45 9.58 -6.66
CA LEU A 97 -5.95 9.59 -5.27
C LEU A 97 -4.90 9.02 -4.30
N GLY A 98 -4.29 7.90 -4.67
CA GLY A 98 -3.19 7.29 -3.90
C GLY A 98 -1.98 8.22 -3.84
N ALA A 99 -1.56 8.76 -4.99
CA ALA A 99 -0.43 9.69 -5.08
C ALA A 99 -0.65 10.93 -4.20
N THR A 100 -1.83 11.56 -4.29
CA THR A 100 -2.18 12.72 -3.45
C THR A 100 -2.09 12.40 -1.97
N SER A 101 -2.54 11.21 -1.57
CA SER A 101 -2.50 10.77 -0.17
C SER A 101 -1.06 10.58 0.30
N LEU A 102 -0.19 9.95 -0.52
CA LEU A 102 1.23 9.79 -0.20
C LEU A 102 1.98 11.13 -0.13
N HIS A 103 1.71 12.06 -1.06
CA HIS A 103 2.32 13.40 -1.05
C HIS A 103 1.90 14.21 0.18
N ARG A 104 0.61 14.16 0.56
CA ARG A 104 0.09 14.85 1.75
C ARG A 104 0.59 14.23 3.05
N GLY A 105 0.85 12.93 3.08
CA GLY A 105 1.54 12.26 4.18
C GLY A 105 3.05 12.53 4.21
N HIS A 106 3.58 13.26 3.23
CA HIS A 106 5.01 13.57 3.08
C HIS A 106 5.90 12.31 3.02
N HIS A 107 5.38 11.19 2.52
CA HIS A 107 6.07 9.91 2.45
C HIS A 107 7.18 9.83 1.38
N PHE A 108 7.49 10.95 0.70
CA PHE A 108 8.59 11.06 -0.25
C PHE A 108 9.73 11.98 0.23
N ARG A 109 9.57 12.60 1.40
CA ARG A 109 10.57 13.53 1.96
C ARG A 109 11.57 12.78 2.81
N LYS A 110 12.87 12.93 2.50
CA LYS A 110 13.97 12.35 3.28
C LYS A 110 13.89 12.66 4.78
N GLU A 111 13.44 13.87 5.12
CA GLU A 111 13.35 14.40 6.49
C GLU A 111 12.46 13.55 7.41
N ASN A 112 11.51 12.80 6.84
CA ASN A 112 10.59 11.96 7.61
C ASN A 112 11.14 10.56 7.90
N TYR A 113 12.29 10.22 7.32
CA TYR A 113 12.94 8.93 7.49
C TYR A 113 14.18 9.10 8.35
N GLU A 114 14.03 8.72 9.62
CA GLU A 114 15.13 8.73 10.57
C GLU A 114 15.95 7.43 10.48
N ALA A 115 17.15 7.45 11.04
CA ALA A 115 17.96 6.24 11.15
C ALA A 115 17.30 5.24 12.12
N PRO A 116 17.42 3.92 11.91
CA PRO A 116 16.84 2.92 12.81
C PRO A 116 17.23 3.12 14.29
N GLU A 117 18.43 3.62 14.53
CA GLU A 117 18.99 3.90 15.85
C GLU A 117 18.20 4.95 16.65
N THR A 118 17.51 5.89 15.99
CA THR A 118 16.72 6.91 16.70
C THR A 118 15.45 6.33 17.30
N HIS A 119 14.87 5.31 16.66
CA HIS A 119 13.66 4.65 17.14
C HIS A 119 13.91 3.78 18.37
N LEU A 120 15.11 3.19 18.48
CA LEU A 120 15.54 2.39 19.63
C LEU A 120 15.93 3.22 20.87
N CYS A 121 15.95 4.54 20.74
CA CYS A 121 16.31 5.48 21.82
C CYS A 121 15.10 6.22 22.40
N MET A 122 13.87 5.83 22.04
CA MET A 122 12.65 6.46 22.55
C MET A 122 12.35 5.99 23.98
N SER A 123 12.89 6.68 24.98
CA SER A 123 12.77 6.32 26.41
C SER A 123 11.35 6.17 26.96
N GLU A 124 10.33 6.67 26.27
CA GLU A 124 8.94 6.67 26.74
C GLU A 124 8.13 5.42 26.30
N LEU A 125 8.64 4.64 25.34
CA LEU A 125 7.95 3.49 24.75
C LEU A 125 8.59 2.17 25.17
N SER A 126 7.78 1.11 25.27
CA SER A 126 8.30 -0.26 25.41
C SER A 126 9.04 -0.70 24.13
N LEU A 127 9.92 -1.69 24.25
CA LEU A 127 10.68 -2.22 23.11
C LEU A 127 9.75 -2.72 21.99
N ASP A 128 8.65 -3.36 22.34
CA ASP A 128 7.67 -3.88 21.39
C ASP A 128 6.94 -2.75 20.64
N GLU A 129 6.61 -1.65 21.31
CA GLU A 129 6.00 -0.47 20.69
C GLU A 129 6.97 0.27 19.77
N GLN A 130 8.25 0.38 20.18
CA GLN A 130 9.31 0.94 19.34
C GLN A 130 9.49 0.12 18.07
N TRP A 131 9.51 -1.21 18.21
CA TRP A 131 9.60 -2.15 17.10
C TRP A 131 8.39 -2.04 16.16
N ALA A 132 7.17 -2.03 16.68
CA ALA A 132 5.96 -1.86 15.89
C ALA A 132 5.94 -0.52 15.13
N CYS A 133 6.37 0.57 15.78
CA CYS A 133 6.49 1.88 15.13
C CYS A 133 7.51 1.86 13.98
N TRP A 134 8.66 1.23 14.21
CA TRP A 134 9.69 1.08 13.19
C TRP A 134 9.18 0.27 11.98
N ILE A 135 8.52 -0.87 12.23
CA ILE A 135 7.92 -1.70 11.18
C ILE A 135 6.89 -0.92 10.37
N ALA A 136 6.03 -0.14 11.02
CA ALA A 136 5.01 0.64 10.32
C ALA A 136 5.64 1.69 9.39
N LYS A 137 6.69 2.37 9.85
CA LYS A 137 7.45 3.32 9.03
C LYS A 137 8.16 2.64 7.86
N GLU A 138 8.76 1.49 8.11
CA GLU A 138 9.45 0.72 7.08
C GLU A 138 8.46 0.14 6.05
N SER A 139 7.31 -0.34 6.50
CA SER A 139 6.21 -0.80 5.64
C SER A 139 5.69 0.34 4.75
N MET A 140 5.51 1.55 5.30
CA MET A 140 5.12 2.73 4.52
C MET A 140 6.20 3.14 3.50
N ARG A 141 7.47 3.00 3.85
CA ARG A 141 8.60 3.24 2.94
C ARG A 141 8.56 2.27 1.75
N TRP A 142 8.42 0.98 2.02
CA TRP A 142 8.25 -0.04 0.98
C TRP A 142 7.02 0.24 0.11
N LEU A 143 5.92 0.68 0.72
CA LEU A 143 4.71 1.07 0.00
C LEU A 143 4.94 2.26 -0.95
N ALA A 144 5.71 3.27 -0.54
CA ALA A 144 6.06 4.41 -1.39
C ALA A 144 6.90 3.99 -2.61
N TYR A 145 7.89 3.11 -2.42
CA TYR A 145 8.66 2.52 -3.53
C TYR A 145 7.76 1.69 -4.46
N PHE A 146 6.87 0.90 -3.88
CA PHE A 146 5.91 0.08 -4.63
C PHE A 146 4.99 0.96 -5.48
N ALA A 147 4.43 2.02 -4.91
CA ALA A 147 3.55 2.96 -5.60
C ALA A 147 4.21 3.60 -6.83
N MET A 148 5.44 4.10 -6.68
CA MET A 148 6.19 4.68 -7.81
C MET A 148 6.56 3.65 -8.86
N THR A 149 6.94 2.44 -8.46
CA THR A 149 7.28 1.35 -9.39
C THR A 149 6.04 0.90 -10.18
N LEU A 150 4.89 0.83 -9.51
CA LEU A 150 3.61 0.49 -10.12
C LEU A 150 3.20 1.54 -11.15
N ASP A 151 3.27 2.83 -10.80
CA ASP A 151 3.00 3.94 -11.72
C ASP A 151 3.95 3.92 -12.92
N ALA A 152 5.26 3.82 -12.69
CA ALA A 152 6.25 3.75 -13.76
C ALA A 152 6.00 2.59 -14.73
N SER A 153 5.64 1.42 -14.20
CA SER A 153 5.29 0.25 -15.02
C SER A 153 4.07 0.53 -15.90
N MET A 154 3.05 1.21 -15.36
CA MET A 154 1.82 1.53 -16.08
C MET A 154 2.01 2.65 -17.11
N THR A 155 2.75 3.70 -16.76
CA THR A 155 3.19 4.77 -17.66
C THR A 155 3.89 4.20 -18.89
N LEU A 156 4.83 3.28 -18.69
CA LEU A 156 5.54 2.61 -19.77
C LEU A 156 4.61 1.73 -20.61
N ALA A 157 3.76 0.92 -19.97
CA ALA A 157 2.84 0.03 -20.67
C ALA A 157 1.80 0.76 -21.53
N ARG A 158 1.30 1.92 -21.05
CA ARG A 158 0.21 2.67 -21.70
C ARG A 158 0.65 3.93 -22.44
N LYS A 159 1.95 4.28 -22.40
CA LYS A 159 2.52 5.49 -23.02
C LYS A 159 1.84 6.78 -22.56
N MET A 160 1.67 6.91 -21.25
CA MET A 160 1.03 8.08 -20.61
C MET A 160 2.04 8.81 -19.75
N PRO A 161 1.83 10.08 -19.38
CA PRO A 161 2.68 10.74 -18.40
C PRO A 161 2.59 10.02 -17.03
N PRO A 162 3.69 9.95 -16.27
CA PRO A 162 3.68 9.38 -14.92
C PRO A 162 2.96 10.32 -13.95
N VAL A 163 2.33 9.74 -12.94
CA VAL A 163 1.69 10.48 -11.85
C VAL A 163 2.75 10.92 -10.84
N PHE A 164 3.73 10.05 -10.55
CA PHE A 164 4.85 10.38 -9.67
C PHE A 164 6.04 10.90 -10.48
N SER A 165 6.64 11.99 -10.02
CA SER A 165 7.91 12.43 -10.61
C SER A 165 9.06 11.63 -10.01
N TYR A 166 9.97 11.12 -10.85
CA TYR A 166 11.17 10.42 -10.39
C TYR A 166 12.02 11.29 -9.44
N ALA A 167 12.04 12.60 -9.65
CA ALA A 167 12.82 13.54 -8.83
C ALA A 167 12.27 13.72 -7.41
N GLU A 168 11.04 13.28 -7.13
CA GLU A 168 10.42 13.36 -5.81
C GLU A 168 10.94 12.28 -4.86
N MET A 169 11.64 11.26 -5.37
CA MET A 169 12.10 10.13 -4.58
C MET A 169 13.34 10.46 -3.75
N GLY A 170 13.15 11.28 -2.71
CA GLY A 170 14.19 11.68 -1.76
C GLY A 170 14.42 10.68 -0.63
N ILE A 171 13.66 9.59 -0.58
CA ILE A 171 13.68 8.64 0.55
C ILE A 171 14.86 7.66 0.42
N PRO A 172 15.45 7.22 1.55
CA PRO A 172 16.54 6.26 1.50
C PRO A 172 16.03 4.86 1.05
N LEU A 173 16.91 3.97 0.62
CA LEU A 173 16.55 2.60 0.20
C LEU A 173 16.06 1.71 1.36
N PRO A 174 14.94 0.97 1.21
CA PRO A 174 14.38 0.15 2.28
C PRO A 174 15.37 -0.86 2.86
N ALA A 175 15.20 -1.19 4.14
CA ALA A 175 15.95 -2.22 4.83
C ALA A 175 15.65 -3.61 4.23
N SER A 176 16.55 -4.58 4.44
CA SER A 176 16.32 -5.96 4.00
C SER A 176 15.08 -6.54 4.67
N MET A 177 14.34 -7.39 3.96
CA MET A 177 13.17 -8.10 4.50
C MET A 177 13.51 -9.26 5.44
N ASP A 178 14.80 -9.63 5.53
CA ASP A 178 15.27 -10.73 6.40
C ASP A 178 15.54 -10.29 7.85
N LEU A 179 15.25 -9.03 8.19
CA LEU A 179 15.38 -8.43 9.53
C LEU A 179 14.07 -8.58 10.30
#